data_AF-A0A8C3XKJ9-F1
#
_entry.id   AF-A0A8C3XKJ9-F1
#
_cell.length_a   1.000
_cell.length_b   1.000
_cell.length_c   1.000
_cell.angle_alpha   90.00
_cell.angle_beta   90.00
_cell.angle_gamma   90.00
#
_symmetry.space_group_name_H-M   'P 1'
#
loop_
_entity.id
_entity.type
_entity.pdbx_description
1 polymer ?
#
loop_
_entity_poly.entity_id
_entity_poly.type
_entity_poly.pdbx_seq_one_letter_code
_entity_poly.pdbx_strand_id
1 'polypeptide(L)'
;MYFLIFVVLIENYLGFFVEHCITYEIVRRVSPLEAELIKDPSMQYKVRFRFAGHEFPPFIVFKIFHHTGGQGSKYISGRRTISPASEAAVDACKLMGHRKYYDQMIWEELQYQTHKIIDEIDVATVKDYMQYISNLDETPAYFGGRDNYWRKLSLENFPRTMITYDIMDYAQSGTLSNRLKEKLTFLLLRPQNEEIRHDQLMTVSRVR
;
A
#
# COMPACT_ATOMS: atom_id res chain seq x y z
N MET A 1 -8.65 -27.10 -1.74
CA MET A 1 -7.38 -27.28 -2.49
C MET A 1 -6.90 -25.99 -3.14
N TYR A 2 -7.73 -25.28 -3.92
CA TYR A 2 -7.39 -24.00 -4.56
C TYR A 2 -6.93 -22.89 -3.60
N PHE A 3 -7.58 -22.76 -2.43
CA PHE A 3 -7.21 -21.79 -1.39
C PHE A 3 -5.83 -22.09 -0.77
N LEU A 4 -5.46 -23.38 -0.62
CA LEU A 4 -4.16 -23.76 -0.07
C LEU A 4 -3.03 -23.51 -1.08
N ILE A 5 -3.26 -23.81 -2.36
CA ILE A 5 -2.32 -23.47 -3.45
C ILE A 5 -2.15 -21.95 -3.56
N PHE A 6 -3.24 -21.21 -3.40
CA PHE A 6 -3.28 -19.76 -3.43
C PHE A 6 -2.50 -19.13 -2.26
N VAL A 7 -2.74 -19.60 -1.04
CA VAL A 7 -2.02 -19.17 0.17
C VAL A 7 -0.56 -19.61 0.12
N VAL A 8 -0.22 -20.80 -0.39
CA VAL A 8 1.17 -21.26 -0.48
C VAL A 8 1.96 -20.53 -1.57
N LEU A 9 1.36 -20.24 -2.73
CA LEU A 9 1.99 -19.38 -3.74
C LEU A 9 2.16 -17.95 -3.22
N ILE A 10 1.18 -17.40 -2.52
CA ILE A 10 1.28 -16.01 -2.04
C ILE A 10 2.09 -15.91 -0.73
N GLU A 11 2.09 -16.87 0.18
CA GLU A 11 2.96 -16.80 1.36
C GLU A 11 4.43 -17.06 1.00
N ASN A 12 4.71 -18.05 0.14
CA ASN A 12 6.09 -18.28 -0.32
C ASN A 12 6.57 -17.18 -1.28
N TYR A 13 5.69 -16.53 -2.07
CA TYR A 13 6.07 -15.51 -3.07
C TYR A 13 5.65 -14.07 -2.79
N LEU A 14 4.82 -13.78 -1.79
CA LEU A 14 4.40 -12.43 -1.38
C LEU A 14 4.72 -12.10 0.08
N GLY A 15 4.89 -13.10 0.96
CA GLY A 15 5.24 -12.87 2.37
C GLY A 15 6.72 -12.54 2.63
N PHE A 16 7.64 -13.09 1.82
CA PHE A 16 9.09 -12.88 1.95
C PHE A 16 9.77 -12.49 0.62
N PHE A 17 9.20 -12.88 -0.52
CA PHE A 17 9.78 -12.74 -1.86
C PHE A 17 9.60 -11.33 -2.49
N VAL A 18 8.63 -10.54 -2.01
CA VAL A 18 8.34 -9.17 -2.50
C VAL A 18 8.86 -8.10 -1.55
N GLU A 19 9.84 -8.41 -0.73
CA GLU A 19 10.46 -7.35 0.08
C GLU A 19 11.55 -6.59 -0.68
N HIS A 20 12.23 -7.19 -1.68
CA HIS A 20 13.41 -6.54 -2.29
C HIS A 20 13.48 -6.56 -3.83
N CYS A 21 13.23 -7.68 -4.55
CA CYS A 21 13.51 -7.74 -6.00
C CYS A 21 12.30 -7.57 -6.94
N ILE A 22 11.13 -8.15 -6.61
CA ILE A 22 9.93 -8.05 -7.48
C ILE A 22 9.14 -6.76 -7.19
N THR A 23 9.38 -6.17 -6.02
CA THR A 23 8.69 -5.00 -5.50
C THR A 23 8.83 -3.80 -6.41
N TYR A 24 10.06 -3.46 -6.80
CA TYR A 24 10.31 -2.38 -7.74
C TYR A 24 9.62 -2.64 -9.08
N GLU A 25 9.71 -3.86 -9.62
CA GLU A 25 9.10 -4.19 -10.92
C GLU A 25 7.57 -4.18 -10.89
N ILE A 26 6.95 -4.54 -9.77
CA ILE A 26 5.50 -4.41 -9.57
C ILE A 26 5.15 -2.93 -9.46
N VAL A 27 5.79 -2.19 -8.55
CA VAL A 27 5.48 -0.78 -8.29
C VAL A 27 5.75 0.07 -9.52
N ARG A 28 6.83 -0.18 -10.27
CA ARG A 28 7.14 0.52 -11.52
C ARG A 28 6.01 0.43 -12.53
N ARG A 29 5.27 -0.68 -12.55
CA ARG A 29 4.14 -0.88 -13.47
C ARG A 29 2.85 -0.21 -12.97
N VAL A 30 2.61 -0.22 -11.66
CA VAL A 30 1.36 0.36 -11.10
C VAL A 30 1.49 1.83 -10.68
N SER A 31 2.69 2.27 -10.34
CA SER A 31 3.03 3.60 -9.86
C SER A 31 4.51 3.93 -10.17
N PRO A 32 4.82 4.30 -11.43
CA PRO A 32 6.19 4.54 -11.87
C PRO A 32 6.93 5.58 -11.02
N LEU A 33 6.24 6.66 -10.63
CA LEU A 33 6.83 7.74 -9.83
C LEU A 33 7.29 7.26 -8.45
N GLU A 34 6.46 6.47 -7.76
CA GLU A 34 6.84 5.92 -6.46
C GLU A 34 7.91 4.83 -6.56
N ALA A 35 7.97 4.13 -7.70
CA ALA A 35 9.02 3.15 -7.93
C ALA A 35 10.41 3.78 -7.95
N GLU A 36 10.54 4.98 -8.51
CA GLU A 36 11.81 5.71 -8.49
C GLU A 36 12.23 6.11 -7.08
N LEU A 37 11.27 6.37 -6.17
CA LEU A 37 11.57 6.60 -4.75
C LEU A 37 12.10 5.33 -4.07
N ILE A 38 11.57 4.16 -4.42
CA ILE A 38 12.05 2.85 -3.89
C ILE A 38 13.48 2.55 -4.34
N LYS A 39 13.89 3.05 -5.52
CA LYS A 39 15.24 2.86 -6.05
C LYS A 39 16.31 3.65 -5.30
N ASP A 40 15.93 4.71 -4.60
CA ASP A 40 16.87 5.54 -3.85
C ASP A 40 17.42 4.76 -2.65
N PRO A 41 18.73 4.40 -2.63
CA PRO A 41 19.30 3.62 -1.54
C PRO A 41 19.34 4.40 -0.21
N SER A 42 19.22 5.73 -0.24
CA SER A 42 19.13 6.56 0.96
C SER A 42 17.76 6.46 1.63
N MET A 43 16.73 6.07 0.88
CA MET A 43 15.36 5.92 1.37
C MET A 43 15.02 4.44 1.54
N GLN A 44 14.81 4.03 2.78
CA GLN A 44 14.49 2.64 3.09
C GLN A 44 13.00 2.41 2.91
N TYR A 45 12.50 2.20 1.69
CA TYR A 45 11.08 1.89 1.46
C TYR A 45 10.81 0.39 1.43
N LYS A 46 9.65 0.00 1.96
CA LYS A 46 9.14 -1.38 1.97
C LYS A 46 7.70 -1.40 1.49
N VAL A 47 7.39 -2.25 0.54
CA VAL A 47 6.00 -2.45 0.09
C VAL A 47 5.43 -3.67 0.78
N ARG A 48 4.21 -3.55 1.27
CA ARG A 48 3.44 -4.69 1.79
C ARG A 48 2.26 -4.95 0.90
N PHE A 49 1.95 -6.23 0.74
CA PHE A 49 0.78 -6.72 0.04
C PHE A 49 -0.14 -7.40 1.03
N ARG A 50 -1.45 -7.31 0.81
CA ARG A 50 -2.46 -8.04 1.57
C ARG A 50 -3.62 -8.43 0.67
N PHE A 51 -4.39 -9.42 1.11
CA PHE A 51 -5.70 -9.68 0.53
C PHE A 51 -6.73 -8.69 1.06
N ALA A 52 -7.67 -8.33 0.19
CA ALA A 52 -8.84 -7.53 0.48
C ALA A 52 -10.05 -8.07 -0.28
N GLY A 53 -11.23 -7.59 0.10
CA GLY A 53 -12.52 -8.09 -0.40
C GLY A 53 -13.30 -8.82 0.69
N HIS A 54 -14.61 -8.56 0.74
CA HIS A 54 -15.53 -9.21 1.67
C HIS A 54 -16.00 -10.59 1.17
N GLU A 55 -15.85 -10.85 -0.12
CA GLU A 55 -16.29 -12.07 -0.80
C GLU A 55 -15.13 -12.71 -1.57
N PHE A 56 -15.22 -14.02 -1.79
CA PHE A 56 -14.25 -14.76 -2.59
C PHE A 56 -14.62 -14.69 -4.08
N PRO A 57 -13.65 -14.57 -5.01
CA PRO A 57 -12.20 -14.49 -4.79
C PRO A 57 -11.72 -13.12 -4.27
N PRO A 58 -10.76 -13.10 -3.31
CA PRO A 58 -10.21 -11.85 -2.81
C PRO A 58 -9.33 -11.18 -3.87
N PHE A 59 -9.15 -9.87 -3.76
CA PHE A 59 -8.19 -9.13 -4.57
C PHE A 59 -6.97 -8.71 -3.74
N ILE A 60 -5.85 -8.45 -4.42
CA ILE A 60 -4.61 -8.02 -3.79
C ILE A 60 -4.62 -6.50 -3.70
N VAL A 61 -4.23 -5.96 -2.54
CA VAL A 61 -3.94 -4.54 -2.34
C VAL A 61 -2.51 -4.39 -1.84
N PHE A 62 -1.91 -3.23 -2.09
CA PHE A 62 -0.55 -2.92 -1.68
C PHE A 62 -0.47 -1.55 -1.01
N LYS A 63 0.57 -1.36 -0.21
CA LYS A 63 0.90 -0.09 0.44
C LYS A 63 2.40 0.05 0.62
N ILE A 64 2.91 1.26 0.42
CA ILE A 64 4.33 1.59 0.54
C ILE A 64 4.57 2.18 1.92
N PHE A 65 5.56 1.66 2.61
CA PHE A 65 5.97 2.08 3.94
C PHE A 65 7.39 2.59 3.88
N HIS A 66 7.67 3.66 4.62
CA HIS A 66 9.03 4.07 4.88
C HIS A 66 9.54 3.35 6.15
N HIS A 67 10.67 2.67 6.04
CA HIS A 67 11.36 2.00 7.12
C HIS A 67 12.31 2.97 7.81
N THR A 68 11.81 3.59 8.87
CA THR A 68 12.52 4.60 9.66
C THR A 68 13.49 4.01 10.69
N GLY A 69 13.92 2.75 10.56
CA GLY A 69 14.87 2.12 11.50
C GLY A 69 14.40 2.10 12.96
N GLY A 70 13.08 2.07 13.19
CA GLY A 70 12.48 2.12 14.52
C GLY A 70 12.16 3.54 15.03
N GLN A 71 12.54 4.59 14.32
CA GLN A 71 12.08 5.95 14.61
C GLN A 71 10.66 6.15 14.02
N GLY A 72 9.78 6.92 14.65
CA GLY A 72 8.48 7.23 14.03
C GLY A 72 8.65 8.16 12.84
N SER A 73 7.88 7.98 11.75
CA SER A 73 7.75 9.03 10.73
C SER A 73 6.99 10.21 11.33
N LYS A 74 7.61 11.40 11.36
CA LYS A 74 6.97 12.63 11.85
C LYS A 74 6.26 13.32 10.69
N TYR A 75 4.93 13.34 10.74
CA TYR A 75 4.11 14.06 9.79
C TYR A 75 3.80 15.44 10.36
N ILE A 76 4.10 16.48 9.58
CA ILE A 76 3.74 17.85 9.93
C ILE A 76 2.36 18.13 9.33
N SER A 77 1.41 18.51 10.18
CA SER A 77 0.08 18.93 9.75
C SER A 77 -0.17 20.33 10.28
N GLY A 78 -0.61 21.23 9.40
CA GLY A 78 -0.95 22.61 9.77
C GLY A 78 -1.99 22.66 10.89
N ARG A 79 -2.91 21.69 10.93
CA ARG A 79 -3.91 21.54 12.00
C ARG A 79 -3.28 21.38 13.39
N ARG A 80 -2.15 20.69 13.50
CA ARG A 80 -1.44 20.49 14.77
C ARG A 80 -0.63 21.71 15.19
N THR A 81 -0.17 22.49 14.21
CA THR A 81 0.78 23.59 14.44
C THR A 81 0.07 24.94 14.58
N ILE A 82 -1.06 25.13 13.91
CA ILE A 82 -1.80 26.40 13.87
C ILE A 82 -3.00 26.28 14.80
N SER A 83 -2.96 26.96 15.94
CA SER A 83 -4.08 26.99 16.87
C SER A 83 -5.24 27.85 16.33
N PRO A 84 -6.49 27.48 16.65
CA PRO A 84 -7.65 28.33 16.35
C PRO A 84 -7.49 29.72 16.95
N ALA A 85 -7.99 30.74 16.24
CA ALA A 85 -7.93 32.15 16.65
C ALA A 85 -6.52 32.73 16.87
N SER A 86 -5.47 32.08 16.35
CA SER A 86 -4.12 32.64 16.32
C SER A 86 -3.90 33.59 15.13
N GLU A 87 -2.87 34.43 15.22
CA GLU A 87 -2.40 35.23 14.08
C GLU A 87 -2.01 34.33 12.90
N ALA A 88 -1.39 33.17 13.16
CA ALA A 88 -1.08 32.17 12.15
C ALA A 88 -2.34 31.63 11.43
N ALA A 89 -3.48 31.50 12.12
CA ALA A 89 -4.74 31.10 11.50
C ALA A 89 -5.30 32.19 10.59
N VAL A 90 -5.20 33.47 11.02
CA VAL A 90 -5.59 34.62 10.20
C VAL A 90 -4.73 34.71 8.95
N ASP A 91 -3.42 34.52 9.08
CA ASP A 91 -2.50 34.58 7.96
C ASP A 91 -2.64 33.38 7.03
N ALA A 92 -2.89 32.18 7.55
CA ALA A 92 -3.24 31.01 6.75
C ALA A 92 -4.52 31.27 5.93
N CYS A 93 -5.55 31.87 6.53
CA CYS A 93 -6.79 32.23 5.82
C CYS A 93 -6.54 33.24 4.69
N LYS A 94 -5.70 34.26 4.94
CA LYS A 94 -5.30 35.24 3.91
C LYS A 94 -4.51 34.59 2.77
N LEU A 95 -3.56 33.70 3.09
CA LEU A 95 -2.69 33.04 2.11
C LEU A 95 -3.45 32.00 1.27
N MET A 96 -4.30 31.19 1.90
CA MET A 96 -5.09 30.16 1.21
C MET A 96 -6.28 30.74 0.44
N GLY A 97 -6.79 31.89 0.90
CA GLY A 97 -8.05 32.46 0.48
C GLY A 97 -9.24 31.87 1.24
N HIS A 98 -10.23 32.71 1.52
CA HIS A 98 -11.39 32.38 2.35
C HIS A 98 -12.07 31.06 1.98
N ARG A 99 -12.32 30.82 0.69
CA ARG A 99 -13.03 29.62 0.23
C ARG A 99 -12.32 28.33 0.65
N LYS A 100 -11.04 28.19 0.29
CA LYS A 100 -10.26 26.98 0.62
C LYS A 100 -10.12 26.79 2.12
N TYR A 101 -9.93 27.89 2.84
CA TYR A 101 -9.84 27.86 4.30
C TYR A 101 -11.14 27.35 4.94
N TYR A 102 -12.30 27.89 4.54
CA TYR A 102 -13.58 27.44 5.06
C TYR A 102 -13.94 26.02 4.60
N ASP A 103 -13.64 25.65 3.35
CA ASP A 103 -13.84 24.28 2.86
C ASP A 103 -13.07 23.27 3.72
N GLN A 104 -11.83 23.61 4.13
CA GLN A 104 -11.04 22.78 5.04
C GLN A 104 -11.67 22.71 6.44
N MET A 105 -12.09 23.84 7.02
CA MET A 105 -12.75 23.84 8.34
C MET A 105 -14.05 23.00 8.35
N ILE A 106 -14.87 23.15 7.31
CA ILE A 106 -16.14 22.40 7.18
C ILE A 106 -15.85 20.90 7.04
N TRP A 107 -14.86 20.55 6.22
CA TRP A 107 -14.47 19.15 6.05
C TRP A 107 -13.98 18.54 7.36
N GLU A 108 -13.15 19.25 8.12
CA GLU A 108 -12.65 18.81 9.42
C GLU A 108 -13.78 18.54 10.42
N GLU A 109 -14.77 19.44 10.51
CA GLU A 109 -15.94 19.24 11.37
C GLU A 109 -16.76 18.01 10.95
N LEU A 110 -17.00 17.82 9.65
CA LEU A 110 -17.72 16.65 9.14
C LEU A 110 -16.99 15.33 9.46
N GLN A 111 -15.65 15.33 9.38
CA GLN A 111 -14.86 14.17 9.76
C GLN A 111 -14.96 13.87 11.26
N TYR A 112 -14.94 14.91 12.10
CA TYR A 112 -15.12 14.76 13.54
C TYR A 112 -16.46 14.08 13.87
N GLN A 113 -17.55 14.56 13.26
CA GLN A 113 -18.88 13.99 13.46
C GLN A 113 -18.96 12.52 13.01
N THR A 114 -18.26 12.17 11.92
CA THR A 114 -18.30 10.82 11.35
C THR A 114 -17.46 9.82 12.14
N HIS A 115 -16.20 10.16 12.43
CA HIS A 115 -15.22 9.21 12.96
C HIS A 115 -14.96 9.36 14.47
N LYS A 116 -15.25 10.53 15.06
CA LYS A 116 -14.98 10.95 16.44
C LYS A 116 -13.52 10.96 16.88
N ILE A 117 -12.68 10.11 16.29
CA ILE A 117 -11.25 9.97 16.55
C ILE A 117 -10.51 10.48 15.31
N ILE A 118 -10.12 11.75 15.35
CA ILE A 118 -9.45 12.42 14.23
C ILE A 118 -8.17 13.15 14.65
N ASP A 119 -7.84 13.16 15.94
CA ASP A 119 -6.61 13.71 16.49
C ASP A 119 -5.99 12.78 17.54
N GLU A 120 -4.69 12.96 17.83
CA GLU A 120 -3.96 12.19 18.84
C GLU A 120 -4.55 12.40 20.24
N ILE A 121 -5.13 13.58 20.51
CA ILE A 121 -5.82 13.87 21.77
C ILE A 121 -7.08 13.02 21.99
N ASP A 122 -7.68 12.52 20.90
CA ASP A 122 -8.88 11.67 20.96
C ASP A 122 -8.53 10.19 21.22
N VAL A 123 -7.24 9.83 21.16
CA VAL A 123 -6.77 8.44 21.26
C VAL A 123 -6.60 8.04 22.73
N ALA A 124 -7.52 7.21 23.24
CA ALA A 124 -7.43 6.66 24.59
C ALA A 124 -6.96 5.19 24.60
N THR A 125 -7.26 4.44 23.55
CA THR A 125 -6.97 2.99 23.46
C THR A 125 -6.14 2.64 22.21
N VAL A 126 -5.58 1.42 22.20
CA VAL A 126 -4.89 0.87 21.01
C VAL A 126 -5.84 0.77 19.82
N LYS A 127 -7.13 0.52 20.05
CA LYS A 127 -8.15 0.48 19.00
C LYS A 127 -8.34 1.87 18.39
N ASP A 128 -8.42 2.89 19.23
CA ASP A 128 -8.54 4.28 18.79
C ASP A 128 -7.30 4.70 18.00
N TYR A 129 -6.12 4.27 18.45
CA TYR A 129 -4.87 4.51 17.73
C TYR A 129 -4.89 3.86 16.33
N MET A 130 -5.37 2.61 16.21
CA MET A 130 -5.50 1.95 14.92
C MET A 130 -6.48 2.67 13.99
N GLN A 131 -7.61 3.13 14.52
CA GLN A 131 -8.61 3.89 13.76
C GLN A 131 -8.04 5.25 13.33
N TYR A 132 -7.39 5.96 14.24
CA TYR A 132 -6.71 7.23 13.97
C TYR A 132 -5.69 7.11 12.84
N ILE A 133 -4.81 6.10 12.90
CA ILE A 133 -3.80 5.87 11.86
C ILE A 133 -4.43 5.51 10.52
N SER A 134 -5.49 4.69 10.51
CA SER A 134 -6.22 4.37 9.27
C SER A 134 -6.85 5.62 8.65
N ASN A 135 -7.54 6.43 9.45
CA ASN A 135 -8.15 7.69 9.00
C ASN A 135 -7.09 8.65 8.45
N LEU A 136 -5.94 8.76 9.12
CA LEU A 136 -4.84 9.62 8.69
C LEU A 136 -4.24 9.14 7.35
N ASP A 137 -4.13 7.82 7.17
CA ASP A 137 -3.66 7.20 5.93
C ASP A 137 -4.65 7.38 4.76
N GLU A 138 -5.95 7.39 5.04
CA GLU A 138 -7.03 7.58 4.06
C GLU A 138 -7.33 9.06 3.75
N THR A 139 -6.96 9.97 4.64
CA THR A 139 -7.16 11.41 4.46
C THR A 139 -6.20 11.95 3.38
N PRO A 140 -6.69 12.74 2.41
CA PRO A 140 -5.84 13.36 1.40
C PRO A 140 -4.78 14.30 1.99
N ALA A 141 -3.62 14.40 1.32
CA ALA A 141 -2.49 15.21 1.79
C ALA A 141 -2.84 16.70 1.91
N TYR A 142 -3.70 17.22 1.02
CA TYR A 142 -4.12 18.62 1.04
C TYR A 142 -5.12 18.96 2.18
N PHE A 143 -5.67 17.95 2.85
CA PHE A 143 -6.41 18.10 4.11
C PHE A 143 -5.56 17.74 5.34
N GLY A 144 -4.23 17.60 5.17
CA GLY A 144 -3.31 17.28 6.27
C GLY A 144 -3.23 15.80 6.63
N GLY A 145 -3.73 14.91 5.78
CA GLY A 145 -3.53 13.46 5.89
C GLY A 145 -2.26 12.98 5.20
N ARG A 146 -2.11 11.66 5.10
CA ARG A 146 -0.93 11.02 4.48
C ARG A 146 -1.14 10.59 3.05
N ASP A 147 -2.39 10.48 2.60
CA ASP A 147 -2.75 9.97 1.27
C ASP A 147 -2.04 8.64 0.92
N ASN A 148 -1.97 7.74 1.91
CA ASN A 148 -1.25 6.47 1.82
C ASN A 148 -2.18 5.31 2.20
N TYR A 149 -3.34 5.25 1.53
CA TYR A 149 -4.31 4.18 1.70
C TYR A 149 -3.83 2.88 1.04
N TRP A 150 -4.53 1.79 1.32
CA TRP A 150 -4.29 0.52 0.64
C TRP A 150 -4.85 0.55 -0.78
N ARG A 151 -3.97 0.41 -1.77
CA ARG A 151 -4.32 0.54 -3.19
C ARG A 151 -4.54 -0.83 -3.82
N LYS A 152 -5.63 -0.97 -4.59
CA LYS A 152 -5.89 -2.20 -5.36
C LYS A 152 -4.79 -2.41 -6.40
N LEU A 153 -4.23 -3.61 -6.41
CA LEU A 153 -3.27 -4.01 -7.42
C LEU A 153 -4.03 -4.37 -8.71
N SER A 154 -4.01 -3.47 -9.69
CA SER A 154 -4.63 -3.69 -11.00
C SER A 154 -3.72 -4.50 -11.91
N LEU A 155 -4.32 -5.40 -12.69
CA LEU A 155 -3.65 -6.19 -13.73
C LEU A 155 -3.48 -5.43 -15.05
N GLU A 156 -4.10 -4.26 -15.21
CA GLU A 156 -4.14 -3.51 -16.47
C GLU A 156 -2.74 -3.16 -16.99
N ASN A 157 -1.81 -2.84 -16.08
CA ASN A 157 -0.45 -2.44 -16.43
C ASN A 157 0.54 -3.62 -16.48
N PHE A 158 0.06 -4.86 -16.29
CA PHE A 158 0.90 -6.04 -16.33
C PHE A 158 0.85 -6.71 -17.70
N PRO A 159 2.01 -6.98 -18.34
CA PRO A 159 2.05 -7.73 -19.58
C PRO A 159 1.46 -9.13 -19.37
N ARG A 160 0.48 -9.50 -20.20
CA ARG A 160 -0.12 -10.86 -20.20
C ARG A 160 0.91 -11.95 -20.50
N THR A 161 2.10 -11.61 -20.98
CA THR A 161 3.20 -12.56 -21.23
C THR A 161 3.95 -12.97 -19.96
N MET A 162 3.76 -12.26 -18.83
CA MET A 162 4.39 -12.59 -17.55
C MET A 162 3.62 -13.64 -16.76
N ILE A 163 4.34 -14.54 -16.09
CA ILE A 163 3.74 -15.50 -15.15
C ILE A 163 3.07 -14.80 -13.96
N THR A 164 3.61 -13.64 -13.53
CA THR A 164 2.97 -12.79 -12.52
C THR A 164 1.53 -12.44 -12.88
N TYR A 165 1.25 -12.20 -14.16
CA TYR A 165 -0.11 -11.93 -14.63
C TYR A 165 -1.02 -13.13 -14.36
N ASP A 166 -0.59 -14.36 -14.69
CA ASP A 166 -1.41 -15.55 -14.43
C ASP A 166 -1.64 -15.81 -12.95
N ILE A 167 -0.61 -15.57 -12.12
CA ILE A 167 -0.71 -15.76 -10.67
C ILE A 167 -1.76 -14.79 -10.10
N MET A 168 -1.70 -13.54 -10.53
CA MET A 168 -2.65 -12.49 -10.11
C MET A 168 -4.04 -12.68 -10.73
N ASP A 169 -4.13 -13.18 -11.96
CA ASP A 169 -5.40 -13.50 -12.61
C ASP A 169 -6.07 -14.70 -11.94
N TYR A 170 -5.31 -15.74 -11.60
CA TYR A 170 -5.77 -16.85 -10.76
C TYR A 170 -6.24 -16.36 -9.39
N ALA A 171 -5.57 -15.36 -8.81
CA ALA A 171 -5.99 -14.74 -7.56
C ALA A 171 -7.39 -14.15 -7.62
N GLN A 172 -7.68 -13.46 -8.72
CA GLN A 172 -8.90 -12.68 -8.90
C GLN A 172 -10.04 -13.47 -9.56
N SER A 173 -9.73 -14.50 -10.35
CA SER A 173 -10.72 -15.29 -11.10
C SER A 173 -10.92 -16.69 -10.55
N GLY A 174 -9.98 -17.20 -9.76
CA GLY A 174 -9.91 -18.61 -9.38
C GLY A 174 -9.58 -19.57 -10.54
N THR A 175 -9.29 -19.06 -11.73
CA THR A 175 -9.03 -19.87 -12.92
C THR A 175 -7.54 -20.04 -13.18
N LEU A 176 -7.11 -21.29 -13.36
CA LEU A 176 -5.69 -21.63 -13.48
C LEU A 176 -5.29 -21.72 -14.95
N SER A 177 -4.43 -20.82 -15.42
CA SER A 177 -3.94 -20.84 -16.81
C SER A 177 -3.03 -22.05 -17.07
N ASN A 178 -2.98 -22.53 -18.31
CA ASN A 178 -2.12 -23.67 -18.67
C ASN A 178 -0.64 -23.36 -18.45
N ARG A 179 -0.23 -22.12 -18.73
CA ARG A 179 1.13 -21.63 -18.48
C ARG A 179 1.47 -21.66 -17.00
N LEU A 180 0.54 -21.29 -16.13
CA LEU A 180 0.73 -21.37 -14.68
C LEU A 180 0.76 -22.83 -14.22
N LYS A 181 -0.11 -23.71 -14.75
CA LYS A 181 -0.11 -25.16 -14.44
C LYS A 181 1.26 -25.81 -14.66
N GLU A 182 1.89 -25.53 -15.81
CA GLU A 182 3.20 -26.10 -16.16
C GLU A 182 4.30 -25.71 -15.17
N LYS A 183 4.26 -24.46 -14.69
CA LYS A 183 5.26 -23.93 -13.75
C LYS A 183 4.87 -24.11 -12.29
N LEU A 184 3.64 -24.50 -12.01
CA LEU A 184 3.05 -24.55 -10.68
C LEU A 184 3.88 -25.42 -9.73
N THR A 185 4.26 -26.61 -10.19
CA THR A 185 5.06 -27.55 -9.39
C THR A 185 6.39 -26.94 -9.00
N PHE A 186 7.09 -26.29 -9.94
CA PHE A 186 8.36 -25.63 -9.68
C PHE A 186 8.21 -24.42 -8.74
N LEU A 187 7.13 -23.64 -8.91
CA LEU A 187 6.86 -22.51 -8.04
C LEU A 187 6.51 -22.97 -6.62
N LEU A 188 5.71 -24.02 -6.43
CA LEU A 188 5.32 -24.50 -5.10
C LEU A 188 6.46 -25.14 -4.29
N LEU A 189 7.62 -25.40 -4.90
CA LEU A 189 8.78 -25.93 -4.19
C LEU A 189 9.33 -24.90 -3.20
N ARG A 190 9.50 -25.32 -1.93
CA ARG A 190 10.24 -24.52 -0.94
C ARG A 190 11.71 -24.46 -1.37
N PRO A 191 12.29 -23.27 -1.60
CA PRO A 191 13.66 -23.14 -2.06
C PRO A 191 14.63 -23.62 -0.98
N GLN A 192 15.50 -24.58 -1.34
CA GLN A 192 16.51 -25.13 -0.43
C GLN A 192 17.84 -24.36 -0.49
N ASN A 193 18.10 -23.65 -1.59
CA ASN A 193 19.29 -22.84 -1.82
C ASN A 193 18.94 -21.49 -2.49
N GLU A 194 19.94 -20.61 -2.61
CA GLU A 194 19.77 -19.28 -3.20
C GLU A 194 19.59 -19.33 -4.73
N GLU A 195 20.17 -20.30 -5.40
CA GLU A 195 20.05 -20.52 -6.86
C GLU A 195 18.61 -20.86 -7.27
N ILE A 196 17.98 -21.85 -6.62
CA ILE A 196 16.58 -22.20 -6.90
C ILE A 196 15.66 -21.02 -6.63
N ARG A 197 15.95 -20.24 -5.57
CA ARG A 197 15.21 -19.02 -5.26
C ARG A 197 15.35 -17.97 -6.36
N HIS A 198 16.57 -17.77 -6.87
CA HIS A 198 16.85 -16.87 -7.98
C HIS A 198 16.14 -17.32 -9.26
N ASP A 199 16.17 -18.61 -9.59
CA ASP A 199 15.52 -19.15 -10.79
C ASP A 199 13.98 -19.08 -10.73
N GLN A 200 13.40 -19.37 -9.56
CA GLN A 200 11.99 -19.11 -9.28
C GLN A 200 11.66 -17.62 -9.48
N LEU A 201 12.53 -16.72 -9.04
CA LEU A 201 12.35 -15.28 -9.20
C LEU A 201 12.40 -14.83 -10.66
N MET A 202 13.41 -15.27 -11.42
CA MET A 202 13.52 -14.97 -12.85
C MET A 202 12.36 -15.54 -13.65
N THR A 203 11.80 -16.68 -13.21
CA THR A 203 10.64 -17.29 -13.85
C THR A 203 9.38 -16.44 -13.72
N VAL A 204 9.22 -15.74 -12.58
CA VAL A 204 8.08 -14.87 -12.30
C VAL A 204 8.26 -13.49 -12.92
N SER A 205 9.47 -12.92 -12.86
CA SER A 205 9.76 -11.53 -13.26
C SER A 205 9.98 -11.32 -14.77
N ARG A 206 10.38 -12.36 -15.51
CA ARG A 206 10.68 -12.21 -16.95
C ARG A 206 9.43 -11.96 -17.77
N VAL A 207 9.48 -10.88 -18.57
CA VAL A 207 8.60 -10.68 -19.72
C VAL A 207 9.10 -11.60 -20.83
N ARG A 208 8.24 -12.51 -21.29
CA ARG A 208 8.47 -13.28 -22.52
C ARG A 208 7.97 -12.51 -23.73
#